data_AF-A0AAI9TML4-F1
#
_entry.id   AF-A0AAI9TML4-F1
#
_cell.length_a   1.000
_cell.length_b   1.000
_cell.length_c   1.000
_cell.angle_alpha   90.00
_cell.angle_beta   90.00
_cell.angle_gamma   90.00
#
_symmetry.space_group_name_H-M   'P 1'
#
loop_
_entity.id
_entity.type
_entity.pdbx_description
1 polymer ?
#
loop_
_entity_poly.entity_id
_entity_poly.type
_entity_poly.pdbx_seq_one_letter_code
_entity_poly.pdbx_strand_id
1 'polypeptide(L)'
;MFTVTRTYNGGSFTTTFESTTDRSMPVTSSISDAETSTATTASKTSSAAVTSGTSGIASNPCPAQNLTTITGSDESIFTLLCAVDWPSGIKTAYGNGRVGDLTRFTEYTLKSCISRCVEWNTENGEKCKGVNYSANLTASYDGGQEGNCFLKNSVGRYFPNSGTSMAAGILGG
;
A
#
# COMPACT_ATOMS: atom_id res chain seq x y z
N MET A 1 -12.26 -24.00 -33.38
CA MET A 1 -12.29 -22.57 -33.78
C MET A 1 -13.50 -21.97 -33.11
N PHE A 2 -13.33 -21.03 -32.17
CA PHE A 2 -14.43 -20.50 -31.36
C PHE A 2 -14.87 -19.14 -31.89
N THR A 3 -16.17 -18.99 -32.10
CA THR A 3 -16.77 -17.69 -32.47
C THR A 3 -17.27 -17.03 -31.18
N VAL A 4 -16.85 -15.80 -30.93
CA VAL A 4 -17.27 -15.02 -29.75
C VAL A 4 -18.29 -13.98 -30.18
N THR A 5 -19.48 -14.01 -29.60
CA THR A 5 -20.53 -13.01 -29.84
C THR A 5 -20.78 -12.21 -28.55
N ARG A 6 -20.76 -10.88 -28.63
CA ARG A 6 -21.08 -9.97 -27.52
C ARG A 6 -22.44 -9.32 -27.75
N THR A 7 -23.32 -9.38 -26.75
CA THR A 7 -24.62 -8.70 -26.75
C THR A 7 -24.71 -7.77 -25.55
N TYR A 8 -25.19 -6.54 -25.77
CA TYR A 8 -25.34 -5.51 -24.72
C TYR A 8 -26.82 -5.34 -24.37
N ASN A 9 -27.16 -5.46 -23.09
CA ASN A 9 -28.49 -5.14 -22.58
C ASN A 9 -28.36 -4.31 -21.30
N GLY A 10 -28.37 -2.98 -21.46
CA GLY A 10 -28.77 -2.01 -20.44
C GLY A 10 -28.20 -2.12 -19.03
N GLY A 11 -26.95 -2.58 -18.84
CA GLY A 11 -26.28 -2.50 -17.53
C GLY A 11 -25.25 -3.59 -17.20
N SER A 12 -25.12 -4.66 -17.99
CA SER A 12 -24.06 -5.67 -17.79
C SER A 12 -23.67 -6.37 -19.10
N PHE A 13 -22.40 -6.79 -19.21
CA PHE A 13 -21.89 -7.57 -20.34
C PHE A 13 -21.84 -9.05 -19.96
N THR A 14 -22.58 -9.90 -20.68
CA THR A 14 -22.52 -11.36 -20.52
C THR A 14 -21.86 -11.96 -21.77
N THR A 15 -20.79 -12.74 -21.59
CA THR A 15 -20.11 -13.47 -22.67
C THR A 15 -20.41 -14.95 -22.54
N THR A 16 -21.10 -15.52 -23.52
CA THR A 16 -21.48 -16.94 -23.55
C THR A 16 -20.61 -17.66 -24.58
N PHE A 17 -19.99 -18.76 -24.18
CA PHE A 17 -19.25 -19.66 -25.07
C PHE A 17 -20.11 -20.90 -25.31
N GLU A 18 -20.61 -21.07 -26.54
CA GLU A 18 -21.28 -22.31 -26.95
C GLU A 18 -20.29 -23.23 -27.67
N SER A 19 -20.22 -24.47 -27.21
CA SER A 19 -19.41 -25.53 -27.80
C SER A 19 -20.32 -26.51 -28.53
N THR A 20 -20.23 -26.60 -29.85
CA THR A 20 -20.92 -27.65 -30.62
C THR A 20 -20.01 -28.85 -30.76
N THR A 21 -20.42 -30.02 -30.26
CA THR A 21 -19.85 -31.29 -30.73
C THR A 21 -20.88 -32.42 -30.73
N ASP A 22 -20.90 -33.07 -31.89
CA ASP A 22 -21.74 -34.18 -32.33
C ASP A 22 -21.30 -35.51 -31.69
N ARG A 23 -22.29 -36.17 -31.07
CA ARG A 23 -22.57 -37.61 -30.88
C ARG A 23 -21.46 -38.67 -31.13
N SER A 24 -21.05 -39.37 -30.06
CA SER A 24 -21.21 -40.84 -29.84
C SER A 24 -20.19 -41.39 -28.79
N MET A 25 -20.69 -42.16 -27.83
CA MET A 25 -19.93 -42.95 -26.83
C MET A 25 -19.43 -44.29 -27.44
N PRO A 26 -18.75 -45.21 -26.69
CA PRO A 26 -18.00 -45.12 -25.41
C PRO A 26 -16.57 -45.74 -25.54
N VAL A 27 -15.73 -45.68 -24.48
CA VAL A 27 -14.91 -46.80 -23.95
C VAL A 27 -13.96 -46.30 -22.84
N THR A 28 -13.97 -47.05 -21.75
CA THR A 28 -13.13 -47.04 -20.54
C THR A 28 -11.63 -47.12 -20.83
N SER A 29 -10.80 -46.29 -20.17
CA SER A 29 -9.60 -46.69 -19.39
C SER A 29 -8.81 -45.48 -18.86
N SER A 30 -8.56 -45.56 -17.55
CA SER A 30 -7.61 -44.83 -16.69
C SER A 30 -6.38 -44.17 -17.33
N ILE A 31 -6.19 -42.88 -17.02
CA ILE A 31 -4.88 -42.26 -16.81
C ILE A 31 -5.01 -41.25 -15.67
N SER A 32 -4.27 -41.48 -14.59
CA SER A 32 -4.21 -40.62 -13.41
C SER A 32 -3.17 -39.55 -13.64
N ASP A 33 -3.57 -38.33 -13.99
CA ASP A 33 -2.69 -37.17 -14.01
C ASP A 33 -3.10 -36.22 -12.88
N ALA A 34 -2.53 -36.49 -11.70
CA ALA A 34 -2.56 -35.57 -10.58
C ALA A 34 -1.60 -34.41 -10.91
N GLU A 35 -2.11 -33.35 -11.54
CA GLU A 35 -1.38 -32.09 -11.64
C GLU A 35 -1.21 -31.48 -10.25
N THR A 36 -0.09 -31.84 -9.64
CA THR A 36 0.47 -31.21 -8.45
C THR A 36 0.86 -29.79 -8.85
N SER A 37 -0.02 -28.83 -8.58
CA SER A 37 0.32 -27.41 -8.59
C SER A 37 1.33 -27.17 -7.47
N THR A 38 2.61 -27.24 -7.80
CA THR A 38 3.71 -26.78 -6.96
C THR A 38 3.54 -25.28 -6.79
N ALA A 39 2.93 -24.89 -5.67
CA ALA A 39 2.98 -23.52 -5.19
C ALA A 39 4.45 -23.18 -4.94
N THR A 40 5.08 -22.46 -5.86
CA THR A 40 6.40 -21.88 -5.67
C THR A 40 6.29 -20.88 -4.53
N THR A 41 6.55 -21.36 -3.32
CA THR A 41 6.68 -20.51 -2.13
C THR A 41 7.88 -19.62 -2.42
N ALA A 42 7.64 -18.35 -2.68
CA ALA A 42 8.71 -17.37 -2.80
C ALA A 42 9.52 -17.44 -1.50
N SER A 43 10.74 -17.97 -1.59
CA SER A 43 11.70 -17.93 -0.49
C SER A 43 11.89 -16.47 -0.12
N LYS A 44 11.29 -16.07 1.00
CA LYS A 44 11.63 -14.83 1.67
C LYS A 44 13.06 -15.00 2.16
N THR A 45 14.04 -14.67 1.33
CA THR A 45 15.36 -14.26 1.83
C THR A 45 15.09 -12.96 2.58
N SER A 46 14.69 -13.09 3.85
CA SER A 46 14.44 -11.96 4.72
C SER A 46 15.80 -11.39 5.09
N SER A 47 16.36 -10.57 4.21
CA SER A 47 17.45 -9.68 4.56
C SER A 47 16.99 -8.83 5.75
N ALA A 48 17.88 -8.62 6.72
CA ALA A 48 17.60 -7.72 7.83
C ALA A 48 17.21 -6.33 7.30
N ALA A 49 16.33 -5.64 8.02
CA ALA A 49 15.96 -4.28 7.68
C ALA A 49 17.20 -3.37 7.66
N VAL A 50 17.35 -2.55 6.61
CA VAL A 50 18.46 -1.60 6.53
C VAL A 50 18.28 -0.46 7.52
N THR A 51 19.40 0.04 8.05
CA THR A 51 19.45 1.12 9.05
C THR A 51 20.28 2.32 8.61
N SER A 52 20.84 2.28 7.40
CA SER A 52 21.64 3.36 6.81
C SER A 52 21.61 3.27 5.28
N GLY A 53 21.88 4.39 4.61
CA GLY A 53 21.95 4.47 3.14
C GLY A 53 20.60 4.72 2.47
N THR A 54 20.61 4.73 1.14
CA THR A 54 19.45 5.13 0.31
C THR A 54 18.86 3.96 -0.48
N SER A 55 19.26 2.73 -0.17
CA SER A 55 18.82 1.53 -0.87
C SER A 55 18.56 0.38 0.11
N GLY A 56 17.65 -0.51 -0.25
CA GLY A 56 17.18 -1.62 0.56
C GLY A 56 15.79 -1.39 1.17
N ILE A 57 15.36 -2.37 1.96
CA ILE A 57 14.08 -2.34 2.68
C ILE A 57 14.36 -2.06 4.15
N ALA A 58 13.86 -0.92 4.65
CA ALA A 58 13.89 -0.52 6.04
C ALA A 58 12.80 -1.26 6.85
N SER A 59 12.68 -0.94 8.15
CA SER A 59 11.67 -1.57 8.99
C SER A 59 10.27 -1.26 8.47
N ASN A 60 9.44 -2.29 8.29
CA ASN A 60 8.05 -2.17 7.85
C ASN A 60 7.11 -2.73 8.94
N PRO A 61 6.83 -1.99 10.02
CA PRO A 61 6.02 -2.46 11.15
C PRO A 61 4.51 -2.42 10.86
N CYS A 62 4.10 -2.85 9.67
CA CYS A 62 2.71 -2.90 9.29
C CYS A 62 1.96 -3.98 10.09
N PRO A 63 0.92 -3.64 10.87
CA PRO A 63 0.06 -4.62 11.55
C PRO A 63 -0.76 -5.45 10.56
N ALA A 64 -1.27 -6.60 11.03
CA ALA A 64 -2.18 -7.44 10.24
C ALA A 64 -3.53 -6.78 9.92
N GLN A 65 -3.91 -5.76 10.69
CA GLN A 65 -5.15 -5.00 10.51
C GLN A 65 -4.84 -3.50 10.52
N ASN A 66 -5.52 -2.76 9.65
CA ASN A 66 -5.46 -1.30 9.64
C ASN A 66 -6.22 -0.71 10.84
N LEU A 67 -6.02 0.59 11.07
CA LEU A 67 -6.64 1.36 12.15
C LEU A 67 -6.15 1.00 13.55
N THR A 68 -4.94 0.44 13.66
CA THR A 68 -4.23 0.39 14.95
C THR A 68 -3.65 1.76 15.29
N THR A 69 -3.21 1.94 16.53
CA THR A 69 -2.66 3.21 17.02
C THR A 69 -1.20 3.10 17.41
N ILE A 70 -0.44 4.18 17.19
CA ILE A 70 0.92 4.39 17.68
C ILE A 70 0.97 5.72 18.41
N THR A 71 1.57 5.76 19.58
CA THR A 71 1.76 7.00 20.35
C THR A 71 3.07 7.69 19.95
N GLY A 72 2.99 8.97 19.60
CA GLY A 72 4.12 9.86 19.37
C GLY A 72 4.87 10.21 20.66
N SER A 73 6.01 10.90 20.53
CA SER A 73 6.82 11.32 21.67
C SER A 73 6.17 12.42 22.52
N ASP A 74 5.20 13.15 21.96
CA ASP A 74 4.38 14.20 22.59
C ASP A 74 3.04 13.67 23.12
N GLU A 75 2.88 12.36 23.24
CA GLU A 75 1.62 11.68 23.59
C GLU A 75 0.50 11.78 22.53
N SER A 76 0.75 12.42 21.38
CA SER A 76 -0.20 12.41 20.26
C SER A 76 -0.44 10.99 19.77
N ILE A 77 -1.70 10.62 19.53
CA ILE A 77 -2.06 9.29 19.06
C ILE A 77 -2.22 9.32 17.54
N PHE A 78 -1.49 8.46 16.84
CA PHE A 78 -1.57 8.30 15.39
C PHE A 78 -2.30 7.02 15.03
N THR A 79 -3.27 7.09 14.12
CA THR A 79 -3.87 5.92 13.49
C THR A 79 -3.03 5.47 12.30
N LEU A 80 -2.69 4.19 12.26
CA LEU A 80 -1.88 3.57 11.22
C LEU A 80 -2.73 2.88 10.15
N LEU A 81 -2.41 3.15 8.90
CA LEU A 81 -2.93 2.50 7.70
C LEU A 81 -1.77 1.94 6.88
N CYS A 82 -1.71 0.63 6.75
CA CYS A 82 -0.81 -0.07 5.85
C CYS A 82 -1.27 -0.07 4.41
N ALA A 83 -0.31 -0.17 3.49
CA ALA A 83 -0.52 -0.18 2.05
C ALA A 83 -1.34 1.04 1.60
N VAL A 84 -1.10 2.17 2.26
CA VAL A 84 -1.76 3.45 2.00
C VAL A 84 -0.71 4.51 1.77
N ASP A 85 -0.97 5.35 0.77
CA ASP A 85 -0.29 6.62 0.57
C ASP A 85 -1.29 7.77 0.74
N TRP A 86 -0.87 8.95 1.18
CA TRP A 86 -1.65 10.18 1.03
C TRP A 86 -0.89 11.14 0.12
N PRO A 87 -0.95 10.95 -1.21
CA PRO A 87 -0.23 11.80 -2.15
C PRO A 87 -0.64 13.27 -2.00
N SER A 88 0.31 14.18 -2.20
CA SER A 88 -0.02 15.60 -2.26
C SER A 88 -1.10 15.87 -3.31
N GLY A 89 -2.05 16.72 -2.97
CA GLY A 89 -3.18 17.10 -3.81
C GLY A 89 -4.43 16.23 -3.66
N ILE A 90 -4.40 15.06 -3.00
CA ILE A 90 -5.65 14.31 -2.77
C ILE A 90 -6.55 15.01 -1.77
N LYS A 91 -7.86 14.69 -1.78
CA LYS A 91 -8.79 15.20 -0.76
C LYS A 91 -8.38 14.72 0.64
N THR A 92 -8.53 15.59 1.63
CA THR A 92 -8.42 15.22 3.04
C THR A 92 -9.52 14.22 3.42
N ALA A 93 -9.31 13.46 4.50
CA ALA A 93 -10.29 12.53 5.04
C ALA A 93 -11.64 13.20 5.37
N TYR A 94 -11.59 14.50 5.73
CA TYR A 94 -12.74 15.31 6.11
C TYR A 94 -13.44 15.99 4.92
N GLY A 95 -12.89 15.88 3.70
CA GLY A 95 -13.50 16.38 2.47
C GLY A 95 -13.32 17.88 2.20
N ASN A 96 -12.80 18.65 3.16
CA ASN A 96 -12.41 20.05 3.02
C ASN A 96 -10.89 20.18 2.84
N GLY A 97 -10.48 20.71 1.69
CA GLY A 97 -9.06 20.93 1.37
C GLY A 97 -8.35 19.73 0.73
N ARG A 98 -7.02 19.85 0.63
CA ARG A 98 -6.14 18.85 0.03
C ARG A 98 -4.98 18.54 0.96
N VAL A 99 -4.51 17.29 0.90
CA VAL A 99 -3.26 16.87 1.55
C VAL A 99 -2.10 17.57 0.86
N GLY A 100 -1.14 18.07 1.63
CA GLY A 100 0.11 18.62 1.15
C GLY A 100 1.30 18.00 1.88
N ASP A 101 2.44 17.97 1.18
CA ASP A 101 3.73 17.61 1.75
C ASP A 101 4.38 18.84 2.38
N LEU A 102 4.69 18.78 3.67
CA LEU A 102 5.39 19.83 4.39
C LEU A 102 6.89 19.77 4.13
N THR A 103 7.44 18.56 4.24
CA THR A 103 8.85 18.26 4.02
C THR A 103 9.05 16.74 3.93
N ARG A 104 10.28 16.31 3.67
CA ARG A 104 10.66 14.90 3.58
C ARG A 104 12.00 14.61 4.26
N PHE A 105 12.15 13.38 4.74
CA PHE A 105 13.35 12.87 5.41
C PHE A 105 13.66 11.44 4.96
N THR A 106 14.89 11.02 5.23
CA THR A 106 15.31 9.62 5.21
C THR A 106 15.16 9.05 6.60
N GLU A 107 14.27 8.08 6.78
CA GLU A 107 14.07 7.41 8.07
C GLU A 107 13.99 5.89 7.89
N TYR A 108 14.46 5.14 8.87
CA TYR A 108 14.55 3.67 8.78
C TYR A 108 13.47 2.96 9.59
N THR A 109 12.63 3.72 10.30
CA THR A 109 11.47 3.21 11.03
C THR A 109 10.30 4.18 10.92
N LEU A 110 9.08 3.64 10.97
CA LEU A 110 7.86 4.45 11.05
C LEU A 110 7.87 5.37 12.29
N LYS A 111 8.39 4.88 13.43
CA LYS A 111 8.43 5.65 14.68
C LYS A 111 9.31 6.90 14.54
N SER A 112 10.48 6.77 13.92
CA SER A 112 11.35 7.93 13.65
C SER A 112 10.66 8.93 12.71
N CYS A 113 9.92 8.45 11.71
CA CYS A 113 9.15 9.31 10.83
C CYS A 113 8.04 10.08 11.58
N ILE A 114 7.33 9.42 12.50
CA ILE A 114 6.36 10.08 13.39
C ILE A 114 7.06 11.10 14.30
N SER A 115 8.23 10.78 14.86
CA SER A 115 9.01 11.73 15.66
C SER A 115 9.32 13.01 14.90
N ARG A 116 9.69 12.92 13.60
CA ARG A 116 9.88 14.11 12.75
C ARG A 116 8.62 14.98 12.64
N CYS A 117 7.45 14.35 12.55
CA CYS A 117 6.17 15.06 12.52
C CYS A 117 5.89 15.82 13.82
N VAL A 118 6.18 15.19 14.95
CA VAL A 118 6.02 15.79 16.28
C VAL A 118 7.03 16.92 16.49
N GLU A 119 8.30 16.71 16.16
CA GLU A 119 9.36 17.74 16.22
C GLU A 119 8.98 18.96 15.36
N TRP A 120 8.54 18.72 14.12
CA TRP A 120 8.08 19.78 13.22
C TRP A 120 7.02 20.68 13.85
N ASN A 121 6.09 20.09 14.63
CA ASN A 121 5.02 20.84 15.30
C ASN A 121 5.52 21.78 16.40
N THR A 122 6.74 21.59 16.90
CA THR A 122 7.34 22.51 17.89
C THR A 122 8.05 23.70 17.22
N GLU A 123 8.55 23.51 16.00
CA GLU A 123 9.41 24.47 15.32
C GLU A 123 8.67 25.31 14.26
N ASN A 124 7.53 24.84 13.77
CA ASN A 124 6.86 25.41 12.60
C ASN A 124 5.42 25.87 12.88
N GLY A 125 4.98 26.87 12.11
CA GLY A 125 3.62 27.42 12.16
C GLY A 125 2.58 26.48 11.55
N GLU A 126 2.86 25.91 10.37
CA GLU A 126 1.99 24.90 9.76
C GLU A 126 2.24 23.54 10.42
N LYS A 127 1.18 22.92 10.95
CA LYS A 127 1.30 21.68 11.73
C LYS A 127 1.29 20.45 10.84
N CYS A 128 2.20 19.52 11.14
CA CYS A 128 2.17 18.15 10.68
C CYS A 128 1.04 17.39 11.37
N LYS A 129 0.10 16.89 10.56
CA LYS A 129 -1.08 16.11 11.00
C LYS A 129 -0.96 14.62 10.68
N GLY A 130 0.12 14.22 10.01
CA GLY A 130 0.37 12.83 9.68
C GLY A 130 1.64 12.65 8.87
N VAL A 131 1.96 11.41 8.55
CA VAL A 131 3.12 11.04 7.76
C VAL A 131 2.78 9.99 6.73
N ASN A 132 3.54 9.98 5.64
CA ASN A 132 3.68 8.81 4.78
C ASN A 132 5.10 8.28 4.86
N TYR A 133 5.21 6.99 5.14
CA TYR A 133 6.47 6.28 5.27
C TYR A 133 6.52 5.11 4.28
N SER A 134 7.53 5.11 3.41
CA SER A 134 7.86 3.97 2.55
C SER A 134 9.06 3.23 3.14
N ALA A 135 8.89 1.94 3.45
CA ALA A 135 10.01 1.11 3.87
C ALA A 135 10.97 0.77 2.70
N ASN A 136 10.56 0.96 1.45
CA ASN A 136 11.40 0.66 0.29
C ASN A 136 12.21 1.91 -0.11
N LEU A 137 13.42 2.03 0.44
CA LEU A 137 14.32 3.14 0.15
C LEU A 137 14.76 3.13 -1.31
N THR A 138 15.06 1.96 -1.88
CA THR A 138 15.43 1.84 -3.30
C THR A 138 14.37 2.47 -4.20
N ALA A 139 13.10 2.10 -4.01
CA ALA A 139 12.00 2.66 -4.81
C ALA A 139 11.80 4.16 -4.57
N SER A 140 11.97 4.64 -3.33
CA SER A 140 11.88 6.06 -3.02
C SER A 140 12.97 6.88 -3.73
N TYR A 141 14.23 6.43 -3.68
CA TYR A 141 15.34 7.16 -4.28
C TYR A 141 15.41 7.02 -5.80
N ASP A 142 15.24 5.82 -6.34
CA ASP A 142 15.21 5.58 -7.79
C ASP A 142 14.01 6.29 -8.44
N GLY A 143 12.91 6.46 -7.69
CA GLY A 143 11.75 7.24 -8.09
C GLY A 143 11.92 8.76 -7.97
N GLY A 144 13.10 9.26 -7.59
CA GLY A 144 13.39 10.69 -7.50
C GLY A 144 12.74 11.42 -6.33
N GLN A 145 12.27 10.69 -5.31
CA GLN A 145 11.62 11.30 -4.15
C GLN A 145 12.62 11.91 -3.16
N GLU A 146 13.88 11.43 -3.17
CA GLU A 146 14.96 11.89 -2.29
C GLU A 146 14.66 11.75 -0.79
N GLY A 147 13.72 10.87 -0.43
CA GLY A 147 13.28 10.63 0.94
C GLY A 147 12.16 9.60 0.95
N ASN A 148 11.92 9.01 2.11
CA ASN A 148 10.93 7.96 2.29
C ASN A 148 9.95 8.24 3.43
N CYS A 149 10.21 9.28 4.23
CA CYS A 149 9.32 9.82 5.24
C CYS A 149 8.83 11.20 4.79
N PHE A 150 7.53 11.36 4.57
CA PHE A 150 6.91 12.61 4.16
C PHE A 150 6.00 13.12 5.26
N LEU A 151 6.25 14.34 5.73
CA LEU A 151 5.38 15.01 6.68
C LEU A 151 4.19 15.61 5.95
N LYS A 152 2.98 15.36 6.45
CA LYS A 152 1.72 15.76 5.81
C LYS A 152 1.02 16.81 6.65
N ASN A 153 0.49 17.83 6.00
CA ASN A 153 -0.29 18.88 6.68
C ASN A 153 -1.74 18.46 7.00
N SER A 154 -2.16 17.28 6.54
CA SER A 154 -3.52 16.77 6.71
C SER A 154 -3.58 15.25 6.53
N VAL A 155 -4.56 14.63 7.18
CA VAL A 155 -4.91 13.22 6.97
C VAL A 155 -5.66 13.10 5.65
N GLY A 156 -5.21 12.20 4.78
CA GLY A 156 -5.82 11.95 3.47
C GLY A 156 -6.96 10.92 3.50
N ARG A 157 -7.78 10.92 2.44
CA ARG A 157 -8.66 9.77 2.18
C ARG A 157 -7.80 8.53 1.88
N TYR A 158 -8.37 7.36 2.15
CA TYR A 158 -7.74 6.08 1.80
C TYR A 158 -7.35 6.07 0.31
N PHE A 159 -6.05 5.96 0.05
CA PHE A 159 -5.51 5.85 -1.30
C PHE A 159 -4.48 4.70 -1.29
N PRO A 160 -4.79 3.57 -1.94
CA PRO A 160 -3.98 2.36 -1.83
C PRO A 160 -2.60 2.56 -2.46
N ASN A 161 -1.59 1.92 -1.89
CA ASN A 161 -0.21 1.88 -2.38
C ASN A 161 0.46 0.54 -2.06
N SER A 162 1.76 0.42 -2.32
CA SER A 162 2.55 -0.80 -2.09
C SER A 162 2.49 -1.28 -0.65
N GLY A 163 2.71 -2.59 -0.45
CA GLY A 163 2.76 -3.20 0.89
C GLY A 163 3.93 -2.71 1.77
N THR A 164 4.81 -1.86 1.24
CA THR A 164 5.88 -1.18 2.00
C THR A 164 5.52 0.26 2.38
N SER A 165 4.37 0.75 1.94
CA SER A 165 3.86 2.09 2.27
C SER A 165 2.97 2.04 3.50
N MET A 166 3.11 3.03 4.38
CA MET A 166 2.26 3.24 5.53
C MET A 166 1.91 4.72 5.65
N ALA A 167 0.66 5.00 5.96
CA ALA A 167 0.20 6.33 6.37
C ALA A 167 -0.12 6.29 7.86
N ALA A 168 0.31 7.31 8.61
CA ALA A 168 -0.05 7.46 10.02
C ALA A 168 -0.54 8.88 10.26
N GLY A 169 -1.76 9.05 10.80
CA GLY A 169 -2.39 10.36 10.98
C GLY A 169 -2.85 10.59 12.41
N ILE A 170 -2.69 11.81 12.92
CA ILE A 170 -3.09 12.19 14.27
C ILE A 170 -4.61 12.02 14.44
N LEU A 171 -5.03 11.37 15.53
CA LEU A 171 -6.42 11.31 15.96
C LEU A 171 -6.82 12.64 16.61
N GLY A 172 -7.82 13.31 16.03
CA GLY A 172 -8.51 14.44 16.67
C GLY A 172 -7.84 15.82 16.56
N GLY A 173 -7.05 16.06 15.50
CA GLY A 173 -6.42 17.38 15.23
C GLY A 173 -7.19 18.29 14.27
#